data_AF-A0A8T4KYY0-F1
#
_entry.id   AF-A0A8T4KYY0-F1
#
_cell.length_a   1.000
_cell.length_b   1.000
_cell.length_c   1.000
_cell.angle_alpha   90.00
_cell.angle_beta   90.00
_cell.angle_gamma   90.00
#
_symmetry.space_group_name_H-M   'P 1'
#
loop_
_entity.id
_entity.type
_entity.pdbx_description
1 polymer ?
#
loop_
_entity_poly.entity_id
_entity_poly.type
_entity_poly.pdbx_seq_one_letter_code
_entity_poly.pdbx_strand_id
1 'polypeptide(L)'
;MKKPKLFLVLIALVFYSAAVSAAMASSISQYGITWTFDQEYETGQFVNGDYWVLGPVTVTSVTPVWDGNKNGSMLDPVPGADQSYDTRINDWYRYNDSTRVRFPTTINGIKSLISVRGVDNYNYSSSQKSAVHSAAVLTIVNEAVPAGTFRPAFVAGSKTFYGTSQVNYGLLPNLPAPPNVPDLSGVMKMPWLYHGPKTFGEELIFPFSDTGSPYP
;
A
#
# COMPACT_ATOMS: atom_id res chain seq x y z
N MET A 1 39.47 41.17 -47.35
CA MET A 1 38.16 40.57 -46.95
C MET A 1 38.40 39.21 -46.30
N LYS A 2 38.32 39.11 -44.96
CA LYS A 2 38.37 37.84 -44.22
C LYS A 2 36.95 37.55 -43.70
N LYS A 3 36.37 36.41 -44.08
CA LYS A 3 35.03 35.98 -43.61
C LYS A 3 35.11 35.54 -42.15
N PRO A 4 34.14 35.86 -41.28
CA PRO A 4 34.08 35.29 -39.94
C PRO A 4 33.51 33.86 -40.03
N LYS A 5 34.13 32.91 -39.32
CA LYS A 5 33.59 31.56 -39.14
C LYS A 5 32.53 31.62 -38.04
N LEU A 6 31.28 31.36 -38.40
CA LEU A 6 30.16 31.22 -37.47
C LEU A 6 30.32 29.88 -36.72
N PHE A 7 30.62 29.93 -35.43
CA PHE A 7 30.61 28.75 -34.56
C PHE A 7 29.17 28.55 -34.07
N LEU A 8 28.50 27.50 -34.56
CA LEU A 8 27.20 27.08 -34.09
C LEU A 8 27.41 26.30 -32.78
N VAL A 9 27.06 26.90 -31.63
CA VAL A 9 27.04 26.21 -30.34
C VAL A 9 25.69 25.51 -30.23
N LEU A 10 25.69 24.19 -30.34
CA LEU A 10 24.52 23.35 -30.09
C LEU A 10 24.33 23.23 -28.57
N ILE A 11 23.38 23.97 -28.00
CA ILE A 11 22.98 23.80 -26.60
C ILE A 11 22.05 22.59 -26.54
N ALA A 12 22.58 21.44 -26.10
CA ALA A 12 21.76 20.30 -25.73
C ALA A 12 21.06 20.61 -24.39
N LEU A 13 19.75 20.88 -24.45
CA LEU A 13 18.91 20.90 -23.25
C LEU A 13 18.79 19.47 -22.72
N VAL A 14 19.59 19.15 -21.70
CA VAL A 14 19.41 17.94 -20.90
C VAL A 14 18.24 18.20 -19.95
N PHE A 15 17.07 17.68 -20.28
CA PHE A 15 15.96 17.61 -19.33
C PHE A 15 16.31 16.58 -18.26
N TYR A 16 16.74 17.05 -17.09
CA TYR A 16 16.91 16.21 -15.91
C TYR A 16 15.52 15.96 -15.32
N SER A 17 14.80 14.96 -15.84
CA SER A 17 13.68 14.40 -15.10
C SER A 17 14.26 13.69 -13.89
N ALA A 18 13.99 14.18 -12.68
CA ALA A 18 14.24 13.42 -11.47
C ALA A 18 13.30 12.20 -11.47
N ALA A 19 13.73 11.14 -12.15
CA ALA A 19 13.15 9.82 -11.96
C ALA A 19 13.47 9.45 -10.50
N VAL A 20 12.44 9.33 -9.67
CA VAL A 20 12.56 8.49 -8.47
C VAL A 20 12.87 7.11 -9.02
N SER A 21 14.15 6.74 -8.97
CA SER A 21 14.65 5.50 -9.56
C SER A 21 13.90 4.35 -8.92
N ALA A 22 13.36 3.46 -9.77
CA ALA A 22 13.05 2.14 -9.30
C ALA A 22 14.31 1.55 -8.66
N ALA A 23 14.13 0.92 -7.50
CA ALA A 23 15.22 0.39 -6.68
C ALA A 23 15.15 -1.14 -6.71
N MET A 24 16.30 -1.78 -6.86
CA MET A 24 16.40 -3.23 -6.65
C MET A 24 16.35 -3.51 -5.16
N ALA A 25 15.48 -4.42 -4.73
CA ALA A 25 15.36 -4.81 -3.33
C ALA A 25 15.00 -6.29 -3.19
N SER A 26 15.64 -6.98 -2.24
CA SER A 26 15.30 -8.36 -1.85
C SER A 26 14.22 -8.41 -0.76
N SER A 27 13.78 -7.27 -0.26
CA SER A 27 12.69 -7.15 0.71
C SER A 27 12.11 -5.75 0.75
N ILE A 28 10.85 -5.62 1.14
CA ILE A 28 10.18 -4.33 1.41
C ILE A 28 9.62 -4.35 2.82
N SER A 29 9.84 -3.27 3.58
CA SER A 29 9.30 -3.07 4.93
C SER A 29 8.40 -1.85 4.99
N GLN A 30 7.19 -2.01 5.55
CA GLN A 30 6.23 -0.92 5.76
C GLN A 30 5.37 -1.23 6.99
N TYR A 31 5.20 -0.25 7.89
CA TYR A 31 4.33 -0.35 9.07
C TYR A 31 4.60 -1.57 9.98
N GLY A 32 5.87 -1.95 10.15
CA GLY A 32 6.26 -3.12 10.96
C GLY A 32 6.00 -4.46 10.28
N ILE A 33 5.62 -4.46 9.00
CA ILE A 33 5.47 -5.63 8.14
C ILE A 33 6.63 -5.65 7.14
N THR A 34 7.23 -6.81 6.90
CA THR A 34 8.30 -6.99 5.91
C THR A 34 8.02 -8.18 5.02
N TRP A 35 7.97 -7.98 3.71
CA TRP A 35 7.97 -9.05 2.71
C TRP A 35 9.40 -9.32 2.28
N THR A 36 9.82 -10.58 2.30
CA THR A 36 11.12 -11.03 1.78
C THR A 36 10.90 -11.77 0.47
N PHE A 37 11.79 -11.51 -0.50
CA PHE A 37 11.73 -12.10 -1.82
C PHE A 37 12.85 -13.13 -2.01
N ASP A 38 12.72 -14.02 -3.00
CA ASP A 38 13.73 -15.03 -3.33
C ASP A 38 14.99 -14.45 -3.99
N GLN A 39 14.88 -13.26 -4.61
CA GLN A 39 15.95 -12.48 -5.22
C GLN A 39 15.64 -10.98 -5.14
N GLU A 40 16.53 -10.15 -5.67
CA GLU A 40 16.23 -8.72 -5.82
C GLU A 40 15.24 -8.47 -6.95
N TYR A 41 14.22 -7.65 -6.68
CA TYR A 41 13.23 -7.20 -7.65
C TYR A 41 13.28 -5.70 -7.82
N GLU A 42 12.87 -5.23 -8.99
CA GLU A 42 12.61 -3.81 -9.21
C GLU A 42 11.39 -3.37 -8.41
N THR A 43 11.54 -2.33 -7.60
CA THR A 43 10.52 -1.82 -6.69
C THR A 43 10.40 -0.30 -6.78
N GLY A 44 9.27 0.22 -6.33
CA GLY A 44 9.08 1.66 -6.16
C GLY A 44 7.87 1.96 -5.31
N GLN A 45 7.48 3.22 -5.27
CA GLN A 45 6.36 3.69 -4.45
C GLN A 45 5.34 4.46 -5.29
N PHE A 46 4.08 4.32 -4.91
CA PHE A 46 3.00 5.20 -5.35
C PHE A 46 3.06 6.54 -4.61
N VAL A 47 2.26 7.52 -5.05
CA VAL A 47 2.25 8.87 -4.43
C VAL A 47 1.84 8.89 -2.96
N ASN A 48 1.17 7.84 -2.47
CA ASN A 48 0.80 7.71 -1.05
C ASN A 48 1.88 6.98 -0.22
N GLY A 49 3.01 6.59 -0.83
CA GLY A 49 4.12 5.89 -0.17
C GLY A 49 3.97 4.36 -0.12
N ASP A 50 2.84 3.80 -0.55
CA ASP A 50 2.69 2.34 -0.65
C ASP A 50 3.59 1.79 -1.76
N TYR A 51 4.06 0.56 -1.56
CA TYR A 51 5.04 -0.04 -2.46
C TYR A 51 4.40 -0.82 -3.61
N TRP A 52 5.12 -0.83 -4.73
CA TRP A 52 4.97 -1.81 -5.78
C TRP A 52 6.26 -2.60 -6.00
N VAL A 53 6.11 -3.82 -6.53
CA VAL A 53 7.19 -4.69 -6.96
C VAL A 53 6.89 -5.24 -8.36
N LEU A 54 7.87 -5.21 -9.24
CA LEU A 54 7.76 -5.73 -10.60
C LEU A 54 7.73 -7.27 -10.57
N GLY A 55 6.63 -7.83 -11.04
CA GLY A 55 6.37 -9.27 -11.04
C GLY A 55 6.74 -9.97 -12.35
N PRO A 56 6.65 -11.31 -12.38
CA PRO A 56 6.18 -12.18 -11.29
C PRO A 56 7.16 -12.21 -10.12
N VAL A 57 6.64 -12.17 -8.89
CA VAL A 57 7.45 -12.08 -7.66
C VAL A 57 7.23 -13.32 -6.79
N THR A 58 8.32 -13.91 -6.29
CA THR A 58 8.24 -14.95 -5.26
C THR A 58 8.47 -14.32 -3.90
N VAL A 59 7.43 -14.29 -3.07
CA VAL A 59 7.54 -13.88 -1.67
C VAL A 59 7.86 -15.12 -0.85
N THR A 60 9.03 -15.14 -0.22
CA THR A 60 9.50 -16.29 0.56
C THR A 60 8.95 -16.31 1.98
N SER A 61 8.78 -15.12 2.57
CA SER A 61 8.29 -14.96 3.93
C SER A 61 7.73 -13.57 4.17
N VAL A 62 6.88 -13.46 5.20
CA VAL A 62 6.42 -12.19 5.75
C VAL A 62 6.72 -12.16 7.23
N THR A 63 7.27 -11.04 7.71
CA THR A 63 7.47 -10.74 9.13
C THR A 63 6.49 -9.64 9.55
N PRO A 64 5.78 -9.77 10.68
CA PRO A 64 5.74 -10.94 11.55
C PRO A 64 5.12 -12.16 10.85
N VAL A 65 5.62 -13.35 11.18
CA VAL A 65 5.12 -14.60 10.61
C VAL A 65 3.73 -14.94 11.14
N TRP A 66 2.95 -15.68 10.35
CA TRP A 66 1.73 -16.32 10.81
C TRP A 66 2.03 -17.21 12.02
N ASP A 67 1.38 -16.96 13.16
CA ASP A 67 1.64 -17.70 14.41
C ASP A 67 0.58 -18.78 14.71
N GLY A 68 -0.33 -19.04 13.78
CA GLY A 68 -1.50 -19.91 13.98
C GLY A 68 -2.78 -19.14 14.31
N ASN A 69 -2.67 -17.87 14.74
CA ASN A 69 -3.79 -17.03 15.11
C ASN A 69 -3.84 -15.70 14.38
N LYS A 70 -2.70 -15.01 14.19
CA LYS A 70 -2.63 -13.65 13.64
C LYS A 70 -1.49 -13.50 12.64
N ASN A 71 -1.36 -12.29 12.07
CA ASN A 71 -0.38 -11.93 11.04
C ASN A 71 -0.64 -12.60 9.67
N GLY A 72 -1.90 -12.77 9.32
CA GLY A 72 -2.29 -13.37 8.05
C GLY A 72 -2.08 -12.44 6.86
N SER A 73 -2.21 -13.01 5.67
CA SER A 73 -2.08 -12.29 4.40
C SER A 73 -3.15 -12.75 3.41
N MET A 74 -3.62 -11.82 2.58
CA MET A 74 -4.62 -12.04 1.53
C MET A 74 -4.14 -11.47 0.21
N LEU A 75 -4.44 -12.16 -0.89
CA LEU A 75 -4.35 -11.61 -2.24
C LEU A 75 -5.72 -11.07 -2.64
N ASP A 76 -5.75 -9.84 -3.14
CA ASP A 76 -6.95 -9.24 -3.76
C ASP A 76 -8.23 -9.53 -2.97
N PRO A 77 -8.36 -9.09 -1.70
CA PRO A 77 -9.54 -9.42 -0.89
C PRO A 77 -10.82 -9.01 -1.59
N VAL A 78 -11.85 -9.87 -1.47
CA VAL A 78 -13.17 -9.61 -2.03
C VAL A 78 -13.97 -8.78 -1.03
N PRO A 79 -14.48 -7.60 -1.40
CA PRO A 79 -15.32 -6.80 -0.51
C PRO A 79 -16.57 -7.60 -0.08
N GLY A 80 -16.90 -7.58 1.21
CA GLY A 80 -18.03 -8.34 1.74
C GLY A 80 -17.74 -9.81 2.04
N ALA A 81 -16.53 -10.31 1.78
CA ALA A 81 -16.14 -11.70 2.03
C ALA A 81 -15.30 -11.84 3.31
N ASP A 82 -15.28 -13.06 3.84
CA ASP A 82 -14.46 -13.48 4.98
C ASP A 82 -12.98 -13.13 4.81
N GLN A 83 -12.31 -12.87 5.95
CA GLN A 83 -10.90 -12.48 6.00
C GLN A 83 -10.00 -13.64 6.41
N SER A 84 -8.69 -13.52 6.19
CA SER A 84 -7.71 -14.53 6.59
C SER A 84 -6.47 -13.93 7.29
N TYR A 85 -6.67 -12.80 7.95
CA TYR A 85 -5.68 -12.03 8.70
C TYR A 85 -5.54 -12.50 10.15
N ASP A 86 -6.64 -12.84 10.81
CA ASP A 86 -6.66 -13.17 12.24
C ASP A 86 -7.82 -14.12 12.58
N THR A 87 -7.55 -15.24 13.26
CA THR A 87 -8.55 -16.24 13.68
C THR A 87 -9.43 -15.75 14.81
N ARG A 88 -8.98 -14.75 15.57
CA ARG A 88 -9.69 -14.20 16.73
C ARG A 88 -10.81 -13.26 16.32
N ILE A 89 -10.86 -12.88 15.06
CA ILE A 89 -11.95 -12.13 14.44
C ILE A 89 -13.01 -13.16 13.98
N ASN A 90 -14.10 -13.26 14.74
CA ASN A 90 -15.13 -14.28 14.52
C ASN A 90 -16.56 -13.71 14.36
N ASP A 91 -16.70 -12.39 14.29
CA ASP A 91 -17.97 -11.69 14.10
C ASP A 91 -18.42 -11.71 12.62
N TRP A 92 -18.75 -10.56 12.03
CA TRP A 92 -19.42 -10.45 10.73
C TRP A 92 -18.53 -10.75 9.52
N TYR A 93 -17.23 -10.92 9.74
CA TYR A 93 -16.23 -11.27 8.71
C TYR A 93 -15.32 -12.34 9.31
N ARG A 94 -15.74 -13.59 9.13
CA ARG A 94 -15.13 -14.73 9.81
C ARG A 94 -13.74 -14.97 9.25
N TYR A 95 -12.92 -15.62 10.06
CA TYR A 95 -11.70 -16.20 9.54
C TYR A 95 -12.00 -17.33 8.55
N ASN A 96 -11.39 -17.26 7.37
CA ASN A 96 -11.44 -18.28 6.35
C ASN A 96 -10.02 -18.64 5.89
N ASP A 97 -9.51 -19.80 6.29
CA ASP A 97 -8.16 -20.24 5.92
C ASP A 97 -7.99 -20.46 4.41
N SER A 98 -9.08 -20.72 3.66
CA SER A 98 -9.00 -21.00 2.22
C SER A 98 -8.55 -19.79 1.39
N THR A 99 -8.73 -18.57 1.92
CA THR A 99 -8.29 -17.33 1.26
C THR A 99 -6.93 -16.84 1.78
N ARG A 100 -6.30 -17.58 2.70
CA ARG A 100 -4.99 -17.22 3.27
C ARG A 100 -3.86 -17.50 2.30
N VAL A 101 -3.01 -16.50 2.12
CA VAL A 101 -1.74 -16.64 1.40
C VAL A 101 -0.75 -17.39 2.29
N ARG A 102 -0.18 -18.48 1.77
CA ARG A 102 0.88 -19.27 2.40
C ARG A 102 2.19 -19.01 1.67
N PHE A 103 3.28 -18.86 2.42
CA PHE A 103 4.61 -18.58 1.88
C PHE A 103 5.52 -19.81 2.03
N PRO A 104 6.47 -20.04 1.10
CA PRO A 104 6.75 -19.24 -0.09
C PRO A 104 5.64 -19.34 -1.15
N THR A 105 5.40 -18.26 -1.90
CA THR A 105 4.46 -18.27 -3.04
C THR A 105 4.90 -17.31 -4.15
N THR A 106 4.65 -17.71 -5.40
CA THR A 106 4.88 -16.87 -6.58
C THR A 106 3.58 -16.21 -7.00
N ILE A 107 3.59 -14.89 -7.03
CA ILE A 107 2.44 -14.05 -7.37
C ILE A 107 2.63 -13.52 -8.78
N ASN A 108 1.69 -13.86 -9.65
CA ASN A 108 1.70 -13.51 -11.06
C ASN A 108 0.61 -12.47 -11.37
N GLY A 109 0.88 -11.61 -12.36
CA GLY A 109 -0.05 -10.58 -12.80
C GLY A 109 -0.18 -9.42 -11.81
N ILE A 110 -1.06 -8.48 -12.14
CA ILE A 110 -1.29 -7.31 -11.30
C ILE A 110 -2.16 -7.73 -10.11
N LYS A 111 -1.55 -7.71 -8.92
CA LYS A 111 -2.12 -8.22 -7.66
C LYS A 111 -1.81 -7.29 -6.50
N SER A 112 -2.65 -7.34 -5.47
CA SER A 112 -2.37 -6.66 -4.21
C SER A 112 -2.25 -7.73 -3.12
N LEU A 113 -1.05 -7.86 -2.56
CA LEU A 113 -0.81 -8.67 -1.38
C LEU A 113 -0.94 -7.78 -0.16
N ILE A 114 -1.93 -8.08 0.68
CA ILE A 114 -2.14 -7.38 1.94
C ILE A 114 -1.66 -8.29 3.05
N SER A 115 -0.83 -7.76 3.92
CA SER A 115 -0.34 -8.44 5.10
C SER A 115 -0.62 -7.57 6.32
N VAL A 116 -0.82 -8.20 7.47
CA VAL A 116 -1.10 -7.51 8.72
C VAL A 116 -0.11 -7.87 9.82
N ARG A 117 0.02 -6.97 10.79
CA ARG A 117 0.53 -7.28 12.13
C ARG A 117 -0.66 -7.30 13.08
N GLY A 118 -0.89 -8.42 13.75
CA GLY A 118 -1.94 -8.53 14.76
C GLY A 118 -1.51 -7.93 16.11
N VAL A 119 -2.49 -7.57 16.94
CA VAL A 119 -2.26 -7.17 18.34
C VAL A 119 -1.97 -8.42 19.18
N ASP A 120 -1.05 -8.34 20.14
CA ASP A 120 -0.69 -9.47 21.00
C ASP A 120 -1.83 -9.88 21.94
N ASN A 121 -2.30 -8.94 22.76
CA ASN A 121 -3.40 -9.15 23.70
C ASN A 121 -4.68 -8.53 23.10
N TYR A 122 -5.33 -9.26 22.20
CA TYR A 122 -6.63 -8.85 21.66
C TYR A 122 -7.77 -9.27 22.60
N ASN A 123 -8.54 -8.29 23.08
CA ASN A 123 -9.76 -8.49 23.81
C ASN A 123 -10.84 -7.57 23.25
N TYR A 124 -11.79 -8.15 22.51
CA TYR A 124 -12.86 -7.39 21.89
C TYR A 124 -13.66 -6.60 22.96
N SER A 125 -13.62 -5.28 22.84
CA SER A 125 -14.22 -4.36 23.81
C SER A 125 -14.48 -3.01 23.17
N SER A 126 -15.20 -2.13 23.86
CA SER A 126 -15.44 -0.76 23.38
C SER A 126 -14.15 0.03 23.12
N SER A 127 -13.06 -0.30 23.82
CA SER A 127 -11.74 0.33 23.65
C SER A 127 -10.83 -0.39 22.66
N GLN A 128 -11.16 -1.61 22.23
CA GLN A 128 -10.39 -2.38 21.26
C GLN A 128 -11.31 -3.16 20.32
N LYS A 129 -11.55 -2.59 19.14
CA LYS A 129 -12.47 -3.12 18.11
C LYS A 129 -11.77 -3.82 16.93
N SER A 130 -10.43 -3.88 16.94
CA SER A 130 -9.61 -4.50 15.88
C SER A 130 -8.57 -5.43 16.50
N ALA A 131 -8.43 -6.63 15.93
CA ALA A 131 -7.33 -7.56 16.24
C ALA A 131 -6.05 -7.25 15.45
N VAL A 132 -6.10 -6.28 14.52
CA VAL A 132 -4.98 -5.85 13.68
C VAL A 132 -4.39 -4.57 14.21
N HIS A 133 -3.08 -4.55 14.41
CA HIS A 133 -2.29 -3.37 14.80
C HIS A 133 -1.87 -2.55 13.58
N SER A 134 -1.39 -3.20 12.52
CA SER A 134 -1.00 -2.55 11.27
C SER A 134 -1.36 -3.40 10.05
N ALA A 135 -1.56 -2.73 8.92
CA ALA A 135 -1.77 -3.37 7.62
C ALA A 135 -0.94 -2.64 6.57
N ALA A 136 -0.41 -3.38 5.60
CA ALA A 136 0.36 -2.82 4.49
C ALA A 136 -0.02 -3.52 3.19
N VAL A 137 0.08 -2.79 2.07
CA VAL A 137 -0.27 -3.29 0.74
C VAL A 137 0.98 -3.31 -0.13
N LEU A 138 1.37 -4.50 -0.59
CA LEU A 138 2.36 -4.67 -1.66
C LEU A 138 1.62 -4.89 -2.98
N THR A 139 1.81 -3.99 -3.95
CA THR A 139 1.21 -4.14 -5.28
C THR A 139 2.20 -4.80 -6.24
N ILE A 140 1.86 -5.97 -6.75
CA ILE A 140 2.61 -6.64 -7.81
C ILE A 140 2.14 -6.03 -9.14
N VAL A 141 3.08 -5.63 -9.98
CA VAL A 141 2.83 -4.99 -11.30
C VAL A 141 3.54 -5.75 -12.41
N ASN A 142 3.10 -5.58 -13.66
CA ASN A 142 3.73 -6.24 -14.82
C ASN A 142 4.76 -5.37 -15.53
N GLU A 143 4.83 -4.08 -15.18
CA GLU A 143 5.76 -3.10 -15.71
C GLU A 143 6.05 -2.04 -14.63
N ALA A 144 7.19 -1.36 -14.76
CA ALA A 144 7.56 -0.29 -13.84
C ALA A 144 6.51 0.83 -13.85
N VAL A 145 6.08 1.26 -12.67
CA VAL A 145 5.03 2.26 -12.53
C VAL A 145 5.64 3.67 -12.61
N PRO A 146 5.13 4.57 -13.48
CA PRO A 146 5.61 5.94 -13.55
C PRO A 146 5.48 6.71 -12.23
N ALA A 147 6.44 7.58 -11.95
CA ALA A 147 6.36 8.50 -10.81
C ALA A 147 5.08 9.36 -10.90
N GLY A 148 4.46 9.65 -9.76
CA GLY A 148 3.20 10.38 -9.73
C GLY A 148 1.95 9.51 -9.90
N THR A 149 2.07 8.17 -9.88
CA THR A 149 0.92 7.27 -9.98
C THR A 149 0.29 6.99 -8.62
N PHE A 150 -1.05 7.05 -8.55
CA PHE A 150 -1.84 6.59 -7.41
C PHE A 150 -1.88 5.06 -7.34
N ARG A 151 -1.80 4.50 -6.12
CA ARG A 151 -2.00 3.06 -5.93
C ARG A 151 -3.40 2.67 -6.45
N PRO A 152 -3.53 1.61 -7.27
CA PRO A 152 -4.83 1.12 -7.71
C PRO A 152 -5.62 0.50 -6.53
N ALA A 153 -6.87 0.11 -6.78
CA ALA A 153 -7.65 -0.63 -5.80
C ALA A 153 -6.91 -1.89 -5.30
N PHE A 154 -6.85 -2.07 -3.98
CA PHE A 154 -6.17 -3.24 -3.38
C PHE A 154 -7.08 -4.48 -3.32
N VAL A 155 -8.37 -4.33 -3.58
CA VAL A 155 -9.36 -5.41 -3.57
C VAL A 155 -9.37 -6.17 -4.90
N ALA A 156 -10.12 -7.27 -4.94
CA ALA A 156 -10.42 -8.02 -6.16
C ALA A 156 -11.07 -7.14 -7.25
N GLY A 157 -10.80 -7.50 -8.51
CA GLY A 157 -11.32 -6.83 -9.69
C GLY A 157 -10.24 -6.13 -10.51
N SER A 158 -10.67 -5.29 -11.45
CA SER A 158 -9.77 -4.54 -12.34
C SER A 158 -8.97 -3.50 -11.55
N LYS A 159 -7.66 -3.47 -11.81
CA LYS A 159 -6.73 -2.50 -11.19
C LYS A 159 -6.37 -1.43 -12.21
N THR A 160 -6.97 -0.26 -12.05
CA THR A 160 -6.71 0.91 -12.91
C THR A 160 -5.72 1.85 -12.24
N PHE A 161 -4.70 2.27 -12.98
CA PHE A 161 -3.69 3.22 -12.52
C PHE A 161 -4.06 4.61 -13.00
N TYR A 162 -4.04 5.58 -12.10
CA TYR A 162 -4.22 7.00 -12.42
C TYR A 162 -2.97 7.76 -12.00
N GLY A 163 -2.53 8.71 -12.83
CA GLY A 163 -1.47 9.65 -12.52
C GLY A 163 -2.01 10.94 -11.89
N THR A 164 -1.17 11.63 -11.11
CA THR A 164 -1.44 12.99 -10.64
C THR A 164 -1.68 13.95 -11.80
N SER A 165 -1.05 13.73 -12.96
CA SER A 165 -1.29 14.49 -14.19
C SER A 165 -2.73 14.36 -14.74
N GLN A 166 -3.48 13.35 -14.33
CA GLN A 166 -4.88 13.15 -14.74
C GLN A 166 -5.88 13.83 -13.80
N VAL A 167 -5.42 14.38 -12.67
CA VAL A 167 -6.28 15.12 -11.75
C VAL A 167 -6.62 16.47 -12.37
N ASN A 168 -7.92 16.79 -12.46
CA ASN A 168 -8.36 18.11 -12.89
C ASN A 168 -8.26 19.12 -11.73
N TYR A 169 -7.06 19.62 -11.50
CA TYR A 169 -6.79 20.63 -10.45
C TYR A 169 -7.58 21.93 -10.64
N GLY A 170 -8.07 22.22 -11.85
CA GLY A 170 -8.91 23.39 -12.12
C GLY A 170 -10.30 23.33 -11.47
N LEU A 171 -10.73 22.17 -10.99
CA LEU A 171 -11.97 22.02 -10.21
C LEU A 171 -11.77 22.29 -8.71
N LEU A 172 -10.53 22.34 -8.23
CA LEU A 172 -10.27 22.62 -6.82
C LEU A 172 -10.59 24.10 -6.52
N PRO A 173 -11.34 24.40 -5.46
CA PRO A 173 -11.62 25.78 -5.10
C PRO A 173 -10.33 26.47 -4.67
N ASN A 174 -10.08 27.67 -5.19
CA ASN A 174 -8.93 28.48 -4.82
C ASN A 174 -9.21 29.20 -3.50
N LEU A 175 -9.17 28.46 -2.40
CA LEU A 175 -9.34 28.97 -1.05
C LEU A 175 -7.98 29.39 -0.46
N PRO A 176 -7.92 30.49 0.31
CA PRO A 176 -6.71 30.80 1.06
C PRO A 176 -6.38 29.65 2.01
N ALA A 177 -5.10 29.30 2.10
CA ALA A 177 -4.66 28.32 3.09
C ALA A 177 -5.07 28.81 4.49
N PRO A 178 -5.64 27.95 5.35
CA PRO A 178 -5.94 28.35 6.71
C PRO A 178 -4.63 28.70 7.45
N PRO A 179 -4.67 29.64 8.41
CA PRO A 179 -3.46 30.12 9.09
C PRO A 179 -2.73 29.01 9.83
N ASN A 180 -3.45 27.95 10.23
CA ASN A 180 -2.90 26.73 10.79
C ASN A 180 -3.50 25.52 10.06
N VAL A 181 -2.64 24.69 9.47
CA VAL A 181 -2.98 23.36 8.97
C VAL A 181 -2.36 22.37 9.95
N PRO A 182 -3.14 21.55 10.67
CA PRO A 182 -2.56 20.51 11.50
C PRO A 182 -1.75 19.55 10.61
N ASP A 183 -0.58 19.14 11.08
CA ASP A 183 0.19 18.09 10.40
C ASP A 183 -0.51 16.74 10.60
N LEU A 184 -1.27 16.34 9.58
CA LEU A 184 -1.97 15.05 9.54
C LEU A 184 -1.14 13.95 8.88
N SER A 185 0.11 14.24 8.48
CA SER A 185 0.96 13.26 7.79
C SER A 185 1.14 11.99 8.62
N GLY A 186 1.12 12.09 9.95
CA GLY A 186 1.19 10.99 10.91
C GLY A 186 -0.03 10.07 10.98
N VAL A 187 -1.22 10.56 10.59
CA VAL A 187 -2.50 9.96 11.00
C VAL A 187 -3.14 9.11 9.89
N MET A 188 -2.89 9.41 8.62
CA MET A 188 -3.53 8.77 7.46
C MET A 188 -2.53 8.00 6.59
N LYS A 189 -1.76 7.09 7.20
CA LYS A 189 -0.71 6.35 6.50
C LYS A 189 -1.15 4.96 6.02
N MET A 190 -2.09 4.31 6.71
CA MET A 190 -2.36 2.89 6.53
C MET A 190 -3.69 2.64 5.80
N PRO A 191 -3.82 1.53 5.06
CA PRO A 191 -5.05 1.19 4.36
C PRO A 191 -6.19 0.94 5.34
N TRP A 192 -7.37 1.36 4.92
CA TRP A 192 -8.63 1.06 5.59
C TRP A 192 -9.11 -0.32 5.15
N LEU A 193 -8.89 -1.33 5.99
CA LEU A 193 -9.35 -2.69 5.73
C LEU A 193 -10.76 -2.88 6.28
N TYR A 194 -11.73 -3.00 5.38
CA TYR A 194 -13.11 -3.25 5.73
C TYR A 194 -13.68 -4.37 4.86
N HIS A 195 -14.10 -5.45 5.53
CA HIS A 195 -14.65 -6.64 4.90
C HIS A 195 -16.18 -6.74 5.05
N GLY A 196 -16.83 -5.87 5.83
CA GLY A 196 -18.26 -5.94 6.14
C GLY A 196 -19.19 -5.18 5.16
N PRO A 197 -20.52 -5.32 5.32
CA PRO A 197 -21.50 -4.45 4.68
C PRO A 197 -21.61 -3.09 5.41
N LYS A 198 -21.69 -1.98 4.66
CA LYS A 198 -21.71 -0.57 5.11
C LYS A 198 -22.73 -0.21 6.23
N THR A 199 -23.59 -1.13 6.65
CA THR A 199 -24.76 -0.86 7.48
C THR A 199 -24.48 -0.73 8.98
N PHE A 200 -23.30 -1.06 9.49
CA PHE A 200 -23.02 -0.95 10.94
C PHE A 200 -21.66 -0.29 11.21
N GLY A 201 -21.70 0.84 11.92
CA GLY A 201 -20.64 1.82 12.02
C GLY A 201 -19.48 1.51 12.96
N GLU A 202 -19.16 0.26 13.33
CA GLU A 202 -18.18 0.04 14.41
C GLU A 202 -17.21 -1.16 14.26
N GLU A 203 -17.02 -1.71 13.06
CA GLU A 203 -16.19 -2.93 12.92
C GLU A 203 -15.13 -2.80 11.86
N LEU A 204 -14.15 -1.98 12.20
CA LEU A 204 -13.08 -1.62 11.30
C LEU A 204 -11.82 -2.31 11.77
N ILE A 205 -11.18 -3.04 10.86
CA ILE A 205 -9.81 -3.51 11.02
C ILE A 205 -8.94 -2.25 10.90
N PHE A 206 -8.93 -1.46 11.97
CA PHE A 206 -8.12 -0.26 12.06
C PHE A 206 -6.73 -0.65 12.49
N PRO A 207 -5.72 -0.15 11.80
CA PRO A 207 -4.40 -0.12 12.36
C PRO A 207 -4.28 1.08 13.33
N PHE A 208 -3.99 0.80 14.59
CA PHE A 208 -3.76 1.82 15.62
C PHE A 208 -2.30 2.23 15.62
N SER A 209 -1.99 3.53 15.65
CA SER A 209 -0.66 3.96 16.08
C SER A 209 -0.55 3.83 17.60
N ASP A 210 0.66 3.58 18.13
CA ASP A 210 0.92 3.45 19.57
C ASP A 210 0.57 4.73 20.38
N THR A 211 0.08 5.78 19.71
CA THR A 211 -0.29 7.09 20.26
C THR A 211 -1.80 7.25 20.50
N GLY A 212 -2.59 6.17 20.40
CA GLY A 212 -4.03 6.19 20.66
C GLY A 212 -4.90 6.21 19.40
N SER A 213 -6.23 6.15 19.60
CA SER A 213 -7.22 6.17 18.52
C SER A 213 -6.92 7.31 17.53
N PRO A 214 -6.82 7.04 16.21
CA PRO A 214 -6.65 8.09 15.21
C PRO A 214 -7.89 8.99 15.08
N TYR A 215 -8.96 8.68 15.82
CA TYR A 215 -10.20 9.44 15.87
C TYR A 215 -10.43 10.07 17.25
N PRO A 216 -10.78 11.37 17.28
CA PRO A 216 -11.37 12.00 18.47
C PRO A 216 -12.71 11.38 18.85
#